data_AF-V2PYV6-F1
#
_entry.id   AF-V2PYV6-F1
#
_cell.length_a   1.000
_cell.length_b   1.000
_cell.length_c   1.000
_cell.angle_alpha   90.00
_cell.angle_beta   90.00
_cell.angle_gamma   90.00
#
_symmetry.space_group_name_H-M   'P 1'
#
loop_
_entity.id
_entity.type
_entity.pdbx_description
1 polymer ?
#
loop_
_entity_poly.entity_id
_entity_poly.type
_entity_poly.pdbx_seq_one_letter_code
_entity_poly.pdbx_strand_id
1 'polypeptide(L)'
;MKKESFFKNILFLNKMYMPKIINILYILSVIASIIFGLFHCSFGILYLTDYEMKVFVVQGIALIILGPVVSRICAEQLVILFKINEQIEKLADMNISENKQNNING
;
A
#
# COMPACT_ATOMS: atom_id res chain seq x y z
N MET A 1 -15.55 -23.59 13.65
CA MET A 1 -15.84 -22.17 13.30
C MET A 1 -14.63 -21.60 12.56
N LYS A 2 -14.71 -21.44 11.22
CA LYS A 2 -13.58 -21.09 10.31
C LYS A 2 -13.06 -19.66 10.56
N LYS A 3 -12.09 -19.47 11.46
CA LYS A 3 -11.38 -18.18 11.64
C LYS A 3 -10.05 -18.10 10.87
N GLU A 4 -9.52 -19.24 10.44
CA GLU A 4 -8.25 -19.40 9.70
C GLU A 4 -8.27 -18.87 8.24
N SER A 5 -9.45 -18.55 7.69
CA SER A 5 -9.64 -18.34 6.24
C SER A 5 -9.18 -16.96 5.73
N PHE A 6 -9.29 -15.92 6.56
CA PHE A 6 -9.14 -14.53 6.09
C PHE A 6 -7.67 -14.17 5.83
N PHE A 7 -6.77 -14.49 6.75
CA PHE A 7 -5.34 -14.19 6.62
C PHE A 7 -4.67 -14.98 5.48
N LYS A 8 -5.06 -16.25 5.29
CA LYS A 8 -4.53 -17.08 4.20
C LYS A 8 -4.95 -16.52 2.83
N ASN A 9 -6.19 -16.05 2.67
CA ASN A 9 -6.64 -15.47 1.39
C ASN A 9 -6.08 -14.06 1.11
N ILE A 10 -5.49 -13.39 2.11
CA ILE A 10 -4.79 -12.11 1.94
C ILE A 10 -3.30 -12.35 1.64
N LEU A 11 -2.68 -13.33 2.30
CA LEU A 11 -1.27 -13.71 2.10
C LEU A 11 -1.06 -14.51 0.81
N PHE A 12 -2.04 -15.32 0.42
CA PHE A 12 -2.11 -15.94 -0.88
C PHE A 12 -3.03 -15.07 -1.73
N LEU A 13 -2.46 -14.19 -2.56
CA LEU A 13 -3.14 -13.21 -3.43
C LEU A 13 -4.04 -13.84 -4.53
N ASN A 14 -4.77 -14.91 -4.22
CA ASN A 14 -5.60 -15.68 -5.15
C ASN A 14 -6.92 -14.99 -5.50
N LYS A 15 -7.25 -13.86 -4.87
CA LYS A 15 -8.45 -13.10 -5.18
C LYS A 15 -8.09 -11.62 -5.28
N MET A 16 -8.17 -11.07 -6.49
CA MET A 16 -7.81 -9.68 -6.83
C MET A 16 -8.73 -8.63 -6.19
N TYR A 17 -8.77 -8.57 -4.86
CA TYR A 17 -9.35 -7.46 -4.09
C TYR A 17 -8.33 -6.32 -3.90
N MET A 18 -7.39 -6.19 -4.83
CA MET A 18 -6.19 -5.37 -4.72
C MET A 18 -6.41 -3.89 -4.37
N PRO A 19 -7.43 -3.18 -4.92
CA PRO A 19 -7.63 -1.77 -4.59
C PRO A 19 -7.97 -1.55 -3.10
N LYS A 20 -8.76 -2.47 -2.51
CA LYS A 20 -9.19 -2.35 -1.10
C LYS A 20 -8.07 -2.65 -0.12
N ILE A 21 -7.18 -3.58 -0.46
CA ILE A 21 -6.04 -3.97 0.39
C ILE A 21 -5.00 -2.84 0.46
N ILE A 22 -4.70 -2.19 -0.67
CA ILE A 22 -3.78 -1.04 -0.67
C ILE A 22 -4.32 0.10 0.18
N ASN A 23 -5.63 0.34 0.17
CA ASN A 23 -6.22 1.39 1.00
C ASN A 23 -6.02 1.11 2.51
N ILE A 24 -6.11 -0.16 2.92
CA ILE A 24 -5.79 -0.57 4.30
C ILE A 24 -4.31 -0.34 4.60
N LEU A 25 -3.42 -0.69 3.68
CA LEU A 25 -1.98 -0.50 3.83
C LEU A 25 -1.60 0.99 3.89
N TYR A 26 -2.27 1.86 3.12
CA TYR A 26 -2.11 3.30 3.18
C TYR A 26 -2.45 3.85 4.57
N ILE A 27 -3.63 3.51 5.11
CA ILE A 27 -4.04 3.94 6.45
C ILE A 27 -3.05 3.42 7.50
N LEU A 28 -2.61 2.16 7.39
CA LEU A 28 -1.62 1.59 8.29
C LEU A 28 -0.27 2.31 8.21
N SER A 29 0.17 2.66 7.00
CA SER A 29 1.41 3.42 6.77
C SER A 29 1.33 4.85 7.33
N VAL A 30 0.19 5.52 7.21
CA VAL A 30 -0.03 6.84 7.81
C VAL A 30 0.02 6.74 9.33
N ILE A 31 -0.69 5.78 9.93
CA ILE A 31 -0.64 5.53 11.39
C ILE A 31 0.79 5.23 11.84
N ALA A 32 1.51 4.38 11.10
CA ALA A 32 2.91 4.08 11.38
C ALA A 32 3.77 5.34 11.34
N SER A 33 3.62 6.20 10.32
CA SER A 33 4.39 7.44 10.21
C SER A 33 4.18 8.38 11.41
N ILE A 34 2.95 8.46 11.92
CA ILE A 34 2.63 9.25 13.12
C ILE A 34 3.27 8.64 14.36
N ILE A 35 3.16 7.32 14.56
CA ILE A 35 3.74 6.62 15.71
C ILE A 35 5.27 6.74 15.68
N PHE A 36 5.91 6.50 14.54
CA PHE A 36 7.36 6.62 14.39
C PHE A 36 7.83 8.06 14.57
N GLY A 37 7.08 9.05 14.08
CA GLY A 37 7.42 10.46 14.29
C GLY A 37 7.34 10.87 15.76
N LEU A 38 6.29 10.47 16.47
CA LEU A 38 6.15 10.68 17.91
C LEU A 38 7.24 9.95 18.71
N PHE A 39 7.60 8.74 18.28
CA PHE A 39 8.69 7.97 18.87
C PHE A 39 10.03 8.70 18.68
N HIS A 40 10.33 9.20 17.47
CA HIS A 40 11.54 9.98 17.20
C HIS A 40 11.61 11.24 18.07
N CYS A 41 10.51 11.96 18.23
CA CYS A 41 10.45 13.14 19.11
C CYS A 41 10.69 12.77 20.57
N SER A 42 9.98 11.76 21.09
CA SER A 42 10.13 11.31 22.48
C SER A 42 11.53 10.77 22.77
N PHE A 43 12.09 10.01 21.83
CA PHE A 43 13.44 9.45 21.95
C PHE A 43 14.50 10.56 21.96
N GLY A 44 14.37 11.55 21.06
CA GLY A 44 15.28 12.69 21.00
C GLY A 44 15.31 13.51 22.29
N ILE A 45 14.16 13.71 22.93
CA ILE A 45 14.05 14.48 24.19
C ILE A 45 14.63 13.71 25.38
N LEU A 46 14.42 12.39 25.44
CA LEU A 46 14.75 11.59 26.62
C LEU A 46 16.19 11.06 26.64
N TYR A 47 16.80 10.85 25.47
CA TYR A 47 18.05 10.07 25.36
C TYR A 47 19.20 10.77 24.65
N LEU A 48 18.98 11.94 24.02
CA LEU A 48 20.00 12.62 23.21
C LEU A 48 20.47 13.94 23.82
N THR A 49 21.64 14.40 23.38
CA THR A 49 22.22 15.70 23.76
C THR A 49 21.56 16.86 23.02
N ASP A 50 21.73 18.11 23.49
CA ASP A 50 20.99 19.29 22.98
C ASP A 50 21.00 19.48 21.46
N TYR A 51 22.11 19.19 20.79
CA TYR A 51 22.20 19.30 19.34
C TYR A 51 21.47 18.16 18.63
N GLU A 52 21.70 16.92 19.08
CA GLU A 52 21.10 15.71 18.50
C GLU A 52 19.59 15.65 18.74
N MET A 53 19.13 16.11 19.92
CA MET A 53 17.72 16.28 20.26
C MET A 53 17.02 17.16 19.22
N LYS A 54 17.57 18.35 18.91
CA LYS A 54 16.98 19.28 17.93
C LYS A 54 16.82 18.62 16.57
N VAL A 55 17.85 17.88 16.12
CA VAL A 55 17.81 17.17 14.84
C VAL A 55 16.74 16.08 14.85
N PHE A 56 16.67 15.26 15.89
CA PHE A 56 15.69 14.17 16.00
C PHE A 56 14.25 14.66 16.08
N VAL A 57 13.99 15.74 16.82
CA VAL A 57 12.65 16.34 16.93
C VAL A 57 12.21 16.93 15.59
N VAL A 58 13.10 17.63 14.88
CA VAL A 58 12.80 18.16 13.53
C VAL A 58 12.53 17.02 12.55
N GLN A 59 13.31 15.94 12.59
CA GLN A 59 13.09 14.75 11.76
C GLN A 59 11.76 14.07 12.09
N GLY A 60 11.41 13.94 13.37
CA GLY A 60 10.12 13.37 13.80
C GLY A 60 8.93 14.18 13.31
N ILE A 61 8.99 15.51 13.42
CA ILE A 61 7.95 16.41 12.88
C ILE A 61 7.89 16.32 11.35
N ALA A 62 9.04 16.32 10.68
CA ALA A 62 9.09 16.15 9.23
C ALA A 62 8.49 14.81 8.80
N LEU A 63 8.70 13.72 9.56
CA LEU A 63 8.12 12.41 9.27
C LEU A 63 6.60 12.39 9.45
N ILE A 64 6.05 13.10 10.43
CA ILE A 64 4.59 13.22 10.63
C ILE A 64 3.93 13.97 9.46
N ILE A 65 4.60 14.97 8.91
CA ILE A 65 4.06 15.82 7.82
C ILE A 65 4.31 15.17 6.45
N LEU A 66 5.54 14.75 6.17
CA LEU A 66 5.94 14.18 4.87
C LEU A 66 5.56 12.71 4.73
N GLY A 67 5.47 11.97 5.84
CA GLY A 67 5.12 10.54 5.84
C GLY A 67 3.79 10.26 5.13
N PRO A 68 2.69 10.96 5.44
CA PRO A 68 1.42 10.81 4.73
C PRO A 68 1.52 11.14 3.23
N VAL A 69 2.30 12.16 2.86
CA VAL A 69 2.49 12.56 1.46
C VAL A 69 3.20 11.47 0.66
N VAL A 70 4.32 10.96 1.18
CA VAL A 70 5.09 9.87 0.55
C VAL A 70 4.25 8.59 0.50
N SER A 71 3.57 8.26 1.60
CA SER A 71 2.67 7.10 1.68
C SER A 71 1.57 7.18 0.61
N ARG A 72 1.03 8.38 0.35
CA ARG A 72 0.02 8.59 -0.68
C ARG A 72 0.54 8.30 -2.08
N ILE A 73 1.72 8.83 -2.41
CA ILE A 73 2.35 8.62 -3.71
C ILE A 73 2.62 7.12 -3.91
N CYS A 74 3.23 6.45 -2.93
CA CYS A 74 3.50 5.02 -2.99
C CYS A 74 2.22 4.18 -3.14
N ALA A 75 1.16 4.52 -2.39
CA ALA A 75 -0.13 3.84 -2.50
C ALA A 75 -0.76 4.00 -3.88
N GLU A 76 -0.71 5.20 -4.47
CA GLU A 76 -1.22 5.46 -5.82
C GLU A 76 -0.46 4.65 -6.87
N GLN A 77 0.87 4.55 -6.77
CA GLN A 77 1.65 3.72 -7.70
C GLN A 77 1.27 2.24 -7.62
N LEU A 78 1.08 1.70 -6.42
CA LEU A 78 0.63 0.31 -6.24
C LEU A 78 -0.77 0.09 -6.84
N VAL A 79 -1.70 1.03 -6.63
CA VAL A 79 -3.06 0.95 -7.21
C VAL A 79 -3.00 0.95 -8.73
N ILE A 80 -2.18 1.82 -9.33
CA ILE A 80 -2.02 1.92 -10.78
C ILE A 80 -1.50 0.60 -11.36
N LEU A 81 -0.47 -0.01 -10.76
CA LEU A 81 0.08 -1.28 -11.22
C LEU A 81 -0.98 -2.39 -11.24
N PHE A 82 -1.83 -2.47 -10.21
CA PHE A 82 -2.90 -3.48 -10.20
C PHE A 82 -4.03 -3.17 -11.19
N LYS A 83 -4.35 -1.90 -11.44
CA LYS A 83 -5.28 -1.52 -12.49
C LYS A 83 -4.78 -1.89 -13.88
N ILE A 84 -3.47 -1.81 -14.11
CA ILE A 84 -2.86 -2.26 -15.38
C ILE A 84 -2.98 -3.78 -15.49
N ASN A 85 -2.65 -4.51 -14.43
CA ASN A 85 -2.76 -5.97 -14.43
C ASN A 85 -4.19 -6.45 -14.72
N GLU A 86 -5.20 -5.85 -14.10
CA GLU A 86 -6.62 -6.19 -14.34
C GLU A 86 -7.05 -5.90 -15.78
N GLN A 87 -6.53 -4.85 -16.40
CA GLN A 87 -6.83 -4.53 -17.80
C GLN A 87 -6.17 -5.50 -18.78
N ILE A 88 -4.94 -5.93 -18.50
CA ILE A 88 -4.22 -6.92 -19.32
C ILE A 88 -4.98 -8.26 -19.30
N GLU A 89 -5.45 -8.69 -18.13
CA GLU A 89 -6.25 -9.91 -17.99
C GLU A 89 -7.55 -9.84 -18.82
N LYS A 90 -8.28 -8.71 -18.71
CA LYS A 90 -9.49 -8.48 -19.52
C LYS A 90 -9.22 -8.48 -21.03
N LEU A 91 -8.10 -7.90 -21.47
CA LEU A 91 -7.71 -7.92 -22.88
C LEU A 91 -7.38 -9.34 -23.37
N ALA A 92 -6.72 -10.15 -22.55
CA ALA A 92 -6.46 -11.55 -22.88
C ALA A 92 -7.77 -12.33 -23.05
N ASP A 93 -8.72 -12.17 -22.13
CA ASP A 93 -10.02 -12.84 -22.19
C ASP A 93 -10.87 -12.44 -23.41
N MET A 94 -10.86 -11.14 -23.77
CA MET A 94 -11.57 -10.63 -24.94
C MET A 94 -11.01 -11.18 -26.26
N ASN A 95 -9.69 -11.34 -26.39
CA ASN A 95 -9.09 -11.92 -27.59
C ASN A 95 -9.45 -13.40 -27.77
N ILE A 96 -9.58 -14.15 -26.66
CA ILE A 96 -9.97 -15.57 -26.69
C ILE A 96 -11.43 -15.72 -27.15
N SER A 97 -12.33 -14.82 -26.71
CA SER A 97 -13.74 -14.86 -27.11
C SER A 97 -13.94 -14.45 -28.58
N GLU A 98 -13.23 -13.45 -29.08
CA GLU A 98 -13.27 -13.07 -30.50
C GLU A 98 -12.79 -14.20 -31.43
N ASN A 99 -11.69 -14.87 -31.08
CA ASN A 99 -11.16 -15.97 -31.89
C ASN A 99 -12.12 -17.18 -31.92
N LYS A 100 -12.76 -17.48 -30.78
CA LYS A 100 -13.79 -18.53 -30.71
C LYS A 100 -15.02 -18.20 -31.55
N GLN A 101 -15.44 -16.94 -31.59
CA GLN A 101 -16.57 -16.50 -32.41
C GLN A 101 -16.26 -16.57 -33.90
N ASN A 102 -15.05 -16.18 -34.31
CA ASN A 102 -14.59 -16.27 -35.70
C ASN A 102 -14.50 -17.72 -36.20
N ASN A 103 -14.12 -18.66 -35.34
CA ASN A 103 -14.03 -20.09 -35.70
C ASN A 103 -15.39 -20.82 -35.73
N ILE A 104 -16.47 -20.18 -35.27
CA ILE A 104 -17.85 -20.71 -35.38
C ILE A 104 -18.56 -20.12 -36.62
N ASN A 105 -18.14 -18.94 -37.08
CA ASN A 105 -18.77 -18.21 -38.18
C ASN A 105 -18.07 -18.38 -39.54
N GLY A 106 -16.93 -19.07 -39.60
CA GLY A 106 -16.17 -19.40 -40.83
C GLY A 106 -16.17 -20.89 -41.10
#